data_AF-A0A6V7VBF8-F1
#
_entry.id   AF-A0A6V7VBF8-F1
#
_cell.length_a   1.000
_cell.length_b   1.000
_cell.length_c   1.000
_cell.angle_alpha   90.00
_cell.angle_beta   90.00
_cell.angle_gamma   90.00
#
_symmetry.space_group_name_H-M   'P 1'
#
loop_
_entity.id
_entity.type
_entity.pdbx_description
1 polymer ?
#
loop_
_entity_poly.entity_id
_entity_poly.type
_entity_poly.pdbx_seq_one_letter_code
_entity_poly.pdbx_strand_id
1 'polypeptide(L)'
;MVFKLKTGTDSPVQVQMRRRFKTDNLHWHCRYIAIPETAVKDVIVRKVIDSLIYSNDMMSFVKSLGLRMEYEYIANGFLFTKRDIRVIMYQVMCSDTIGNYNKLKQFGESFLVEASILVPDGQPYDGAIKNLKEFADQLLPICKLEYLDYINK
;
A
#
# COMPACT_ATOMS: atom_id res chain seq x y z
N MET A 1 -0.98 7.82 7.57
CA MET A 1 0.48 7.73 7.76
C MET A 1 0.91 6.31 7.48
N VAL A 2 2.01 6.14 6.75
CA VAL A 2 2.51 4.86 6.28
C VAL A 2 4.00 4.79 6.60
N PHE A 3 4.42 3.69 7.23
CA PHE A 3 5.81 3.31 7.39
C PHE A 3 6.08 2.07 6.56
N LYS A 4 7.16 2.11 5.78
CA LYS A 4 7.69 0.93 5.11
C LYS A 4 8.93 0.46 5.86
N LEU A 5 8.90 -0.83 6.19
CA LEU A 5 9.84 -1.49 7.07
C LEU A 5 10.43 -2.70 6.36
N LYS A 6 11.69 -3.00 6.64
CA LYS A 6 12.40 -4.18 6.14
C LYS A 6 13.22 -4.83 7.24
N THR A 7 13.56 -6.10 7.07
CA THR A 7 14.59 -6.76 7.89
C THR A 7 15.95 -6.61 7.19
N GLY A 8 17.00 -6.13 7.86
CA GLY A 8 18.33 -6.02 7.24
C GLY A 8 18.40 -5.23 5.91
N THR A 9 19.50 -5.37 5.18
CA THR A 9 19.76 -4.64 3.92
C THR A 9 19.21 -5.36 2.69
N ASP A 10 19.24 -6.70 2.68
CA ASP A 10 18.91 -7.56 1.52
C ASP A 10 17.69 -8.46 1.71
N SER A 11 16.79 -8.14 2.66
CA SER A 11 15.66 -9.03 2.94
C SER A 11 14.53 -8.91 1.92
N PRO A 12 13.94 -10.04 1.50
CA PRO A 12 12.71 -10.06 0.73
C PRO A 12 11.47 -9.67 1.57
N VAL A 13 11.59 -9.58 2.90
CA VAL A 13 10.45 -9.30 3.79
C VAL A 13 10.26 -7.80 3.94
N GLN A 14 9.23 -7.28 3.27
CA GLN A 14 8.75 -5.91 3.44
C GLN A 14 7.44 -5.87 4.20
N VAL A 15 7.41 -5.08 5.27
CA VAL A 15 6.22 -4.85 6.09
C VAL A 15 5.81 -3.38 5.98
N GLN A 16 4.52 -3.14 5.79
CA GLN A 16 3.93 -1.82 5.79
C GLN A 16 3.09 -1.64 7.05
N MET A 17 3.39 -0.62 7.85
CA MET A 17 2.58 -0.22 8.99
C MET A 17 1.79 1.03 8.61
N ARG A 18 0.47 1.00 8.79
CA ARG A 18 -0.39 2.14 8.50
C ARG A 18 -1.24 2.51 9.70
N ARG A 19 -1.45 3.80 9.89
CA ARG A 19 -2.41 4.33 10.86
C ARG A 19 -3.03 5.63 10.39
N ARG A 20 -4.14 6.02 11.00
CA ARG A 20 -4.74 7.34 10.78
C ARG A 20 -3.79 8.41 11.34
N PHE A 21 -3.48 9.41 10.52
CA PHE A 21 -2.56 10.47 10.93
C PHE A 21 -3.31 11.44 11.87
N LYS A 22 -2.66 11.85 12.98
CA LYS A 22 -3.18 12.75 14.04
C LYS A 22 -4.41 12.28 14.83
N THR A 23 -5.21 11.34 14.31
CA THR A 23 -6.43 10.87 14.98
C THR A 23 -6.22 9.64 15.86
N ASP A 24 -5.36 8.71 15.45
CA ASP A 24 -5.16 7.43 16.15
C ASP A 24 -3.67 7.08 16.18
N ASN A 25 -3.14 6.82 17.37
CA ASN A 25 -1.77 6.40 17.60
C ASN A 25 -1.63 5.00 18.19
N LEU A 26 -2.75 4.34 18.52
CA LEU A 26 -2.76 3.06 19.21
C LEU A 26 -3.05 1.90 18.26
N HIS A 27 -3.92 2.12 17.25
CA HIS A 27 -4.27 1.08 16.28
C HIS A 27 -3.46 1.22 15.01
N TRP A 28 -2.97 0.08 14.56
CA TRP A 28 -2.09 -0.03 13.43
C TRP A 28 -2.56 -1.16 12.53
N HIS A 29 -2.50 -0.91 11.24
CA HIS A 29 -2.67 -1.92 10.23
C HIS A 29 -1.29 -2.38 9.77
N CYS A 30 -0.91 -3.58 10.17
CA CYS A 30 0.30 -4.26 9.73
C CYS A 30 0.00 -5.07 8.47
N ARG A 31 0.74 -4.81 7.41
CA ARG A 31 0.55 -5.44 6.11
C ARG A 31 1.87 -6.00 5.60
N TYR A 32 1.95 -7.31 5.43
CA TYR A 32 2.99 -7.94 4.63
C TYR A 32 2.58 -7.95 3.16
N ILE A 33 3.50 -7.62 2.25
CA ILE A 33 3.28 -7.61 0.80
C ILE A 33 4.36 -8.47 0.16
N ALA A 34 3.96 -9.58 -0.46
CA ALA A 34 4.87 -10.46 -1.17
C ALA A 34 5.31 -9.89 -2.52
N ILE A 35 6.35 -10.50 -3.08
CA ILE A 35 6.78 -10.26 -4.47
C ILE A 35 5.62 -10.63 -5.42
N PRO A 36 5.33 -9.81 -6.45
CA PRO A 36 4.31 -10.13 -7.43
C PRO A 36 4.58 -11.42 -8.22
N GLU A 37 3.51 -12.10 -8.61
CA GLU A 37 3.57 -13.26 -9.50
C GLU A 37 3.94 -12.81 -10.92
N THR A 38 4.97 -13.43 -11.49
CA THR A 38 5.51 -13.06 -12.82
C THR A 38 4.72 -13.66 -13.99
N ALA A 39 3.88 -14.66 -13.74
CA ALA A 39 3.10 -15.34 -14.77
C ALA A 39 1.94 -14.47 -15.32
N VAL A 40 1.49 -13.46 -14.56
CA VAL A 40 0.36 -12.61 -14.92
C VAL A 40 0.87 -11.26 -15.45
N LYS A 41 0.53 -10.96 -16.72
CA LYS A 41 1.09 -9.80 -17.44
C LYS A 41 0.23 -8.55 -17.45
N ASP A 42 -1.06 -8.66 -17.12
CA ASP A 42 -2.00 -7.56 -17.33
C ASP A 42 -2.44 -6.86 -16.04
N VAL A 43 -2.33 -7.56 -14.91
CA VAL A 43 -2.60 -7.01 -13.58
C VAL A 43 -1.57 -7.56 -12.61
N ILE A 44 -1.37 -6.86 -11.51
CA ILE A 44 -0.38 -7.23 -10.51
C ILE A 44 -1.04 -8.12 -9.47
N VAL A 45 -0.67 -9.40 -9.47
CA VAL A 45 -1.13 -10.38 -8.48
C VAL A 45 -0.04 -10.59 -7.45
N ARG A 46 -0.39 -10.55 -6.16
CA ARG A 46 0.55 -10.74 -5.04
C ARG A 46 -0.18 -11.16 -3.78
N LYS A 47 0.47 -11.99 -2.98
CA LYS A 47 -0.01 -12.35 -1.65
C LYS A 47 0.14 -11.17 -0.68
N VAL A 48 -0.91 -10.92 0.08
CA VAL A 48 -0.95 -9.89 1.13
C VAL A 48 -1.47 -10.52 2.41
N ILE A 49 -0.84 -10.19 3.53
CA ILE A 49 -1.33 -10.57 4.86
C ILE A 49 -1.59 -9.28 5.64
N ASP A 50 -2.83 -9.10 6.06
CA ASP A 50 -3.30 -7.92 6.77
C ASP A 50 -3.67 -8.26 8.20
N SER A 51 -3.17 -7.48 9.16
CA SER A 51 -3.45 -7.65 10.58
C SER A 51 -3.68 -6.30 11.25
N LEU A 52 -4.63 -6.25 12.18
CA LEU A 52 -4.84 -5.12 13.06
C LEU A 52 -4.09 -5.37 14.37
N ILE A 53 -3.21 -4.43 14.70
CA ILE A 53 -2.36 -4.49 15.90
C ILE A 53 -2.68 -3.28 16.77
N TYR A 54 -2.77 -3.52 18.07
CA TYR A 54 -2.85 -2.48 19.09
C TYR A 54 -1.51 -2.37 19.81
N SER A 55 -0.95 -1.17 19.94
CA SER A 55 0.23 -0.92 20.77
C SER A 55 0.30 0.53 21.21
N ASN A 56 0.66 0.74 22.46
CA ASN A 56 1.00 2.06 23.03
C ASN A 56 2.43 2.51 22.67
N ASP A 57 3.31 1.57 22.32
CA ASP A 57 4.68 1.83 21.85
C ASP A 57 4.99 0.96 20.62
N MET A 58 4.48 1.40 19.47
CA MET A 58 4.66 0.66 18.23
C MET A 58 6.12 0.64 17.76
N MET A 59 6.90 1.68 18.08
CA MET A 59 8.28 1.78 17.62
C MET A 59 9.18 0.74 18.31
N SER A 60 9.04 0.57 19.62
CA SER A 60 9.77 -0.48 20.34
C SER A 60 9.32 -1.87 19.93
N PHE A 61 8.02 -2.08 19.68
CA PHE A 61 7.51 -3.35 19.15
C PHE A 61 8.16 -3.71 17.80
N VAL A 62 8.11 -2.79 16.84
CA VAL A 62 8.72 -2.97 15.51
C VAL A 62 10.23 -3.24 15.61
N LYS A 63 10.93 -2.48 16.46
CA LYS A 63 12.37 -2.68 16.68
C LYS A 63 12.68 -4.06 17.28
N SER A 64 11.84 -4.54 18.19
CA SER A 64 11.99 -5.87 18.82
C SER A 64 11.80 -7.02 17.82
N LEU A 65 11.03 -6.80 16.75
CA LEU A 65 10.91 -7.72 15.62
C LEU A 65 12.11 -7.67 14.65
N GLY A 66 13.11 -6.83 14.91
CA GLY A 66 14.25 -6.64 14.02
C GLY A 66 13.93 -5.85 12.75
N LEU A 67 12.75 -5.23 12.68
CA LEU A 67 12.33 -4.41 11.56
C LEU A 67 12.94 -3.00 11.68
N ARG A 68 13.45 -2.49 10.55
CA ARG A 68 13.99 -1.15 10.43
C ARG A 68 13.15 -0.35 9.45
N MET A 69 12.92 0.91 9.79
CA MET A 69 12.22 1.83 8.90
C MET A 69 13.11 2.16 7.71
N GLU A 70 12.54 1.98 6.52
CA GLU A 70 13.18 2.35 5.26
C GLU A 70 12.76 3.75 4.85
N TYR A 71 11.45 4.01 4.85
CA TYR A 71 10.89 5.33 4.61
C TYR A 71 9.50 5.48 5.23
N GLU A 72 9.08 6.73 5.39
CA GLU A 72 7.76 7.11 5.88
C GLU A 72 7.12 8.16 4.97
N TYR A 73 5.80 8.14 4.89
CA TYR A 73 5.04 9.17 4.18
C TYR A 73 3.60 9.26 4.69
N ILE A 74 2.94 10.35 4.33
CA ILE A 74 1.52 10.55 4.56
C ILE A 74 0.80 10.49 3.22
N ALA A 75 0.01 9.43 3.04
CA ALA A 75 -0.98 9.36 1.96
C ALA A 75 -2.19 10.20 2.37
N ASN A 76 -2.47 11.27 1.62
CA ASN A 76 -3.66 12.10 1.79
C ASN A 76 -4.55 11.97 0.56
N GLY A 77 -5.80 11.56 0.76
CA GLY A 77 -6.71 11.33 -0.37
C GLY A 77 -7.97 10.57 -0.01
N PHE A 78 -8.51 9.90 -1.02
CA PHE A 78 -9.85 9.31 -1.01
C PHE A 78 -9.79 7.79 -1.23
N LEU A 79 -10.76 7.11 -0.64
CA LEU A 79 -11.02 5.70 -0.80
C LEU A 79 -12.44 5.55 -1.35
N PHE A 80 -12.55 4.90 -2.50
CA PHE A 80 -13.82 4.54 -3.12
C PHE A 80 -13.94 3.02 -3.19
N THR A 81 -15.17 2.53 -3.08
CA THR A 81 -15.47 1.09 -3.16
C THR A 81 -16.65 0.86 -4.09
N LYS A 82 -16.50 -0.04 -5.07
CA LYS A 82 -17.55 -0.52 -5.95
C LYS A 82 -17.54 -2.05 -5.92
N ARG A 83 -18.51 -2.65 -5.21
CA ARG A 83 -18.52 -4.08 -4.90
C ARG A 83 -17.20 -4.49 -4.22
N ASP A 84 -16.47 -5.44 -4.80
CA ASP A 84 -15.17 -5.96 -4.39
C ASP A 84 -13.98 -5.11 -4.83
N ILE A 85 -14.20 -4.12 -5.72
CA ILE A 85 -13.16 -3.23 -6.20
C ILE A 85 -12.98 -2.07 -5.23
N ARG A 86 -11.73 -1.88 -4.82
CA ARG A 86 -11.25 -0.75 -4.03
C ARG A 86 -10.40 0.17 -4.90
N VAL A 87 -10.78 1.44 -4.99
CA VAL A 87 -10.00 2.48 -5.65
C VAL A 87 -9.47 3.45 -4.61
N ILE A 88 -8.16 3.63 -4.57
CA ILE A 88 -7.49 4.59 -3.69
C ILE A 88 -6.86 5.66 -4.58
N MET A 89 -7.17 6.91 -4.28
CA MET A 89 -6.58 8.07 -4.95
C MET A 89 -5.93 8.96 -3.89
N TYR A 90 -4.62 9.17 -3.96
CA TYR A 90 -3.92 9.93 -2.92
C TYR A 90 -2.69 10.69 -3.43
N GLN A 91 -2.40 11.81 -2.77
CA GLN A 91 -1.13 12.51 -2.87
C GLN A 91 -0.18 12.03 -1.78
N VAL A 92 1.10 11.96 -2.12
CA VAL A 92 2.16 11.61 -1.18
C VAL A 92 2.70 12.90 -0.56
N MET A 93 2.62 12.99 0.76
CA MET A 93 3.20 14.07 1.55
C MET A 93 4.39 13.54 2.36
N CYS A 94 5.54 14.18 2.23
CA CYS A 94 6.77 13.82 2.90
C CYS A 94 7.17 14.89 3.91
N SER A 95 7.92 14.50 4.94
CA SER A 95 8.60 15.45 5.82
C SER A 95 10.08 15.57 5.40
N ASP A 96 10.66 16.74 5.64
CA ASP A 96 12.11 16.96 5.52
C ASP A 96 12.89 16.21 6.61
N THR A 97 12.25 15.88 7.74
CA THR A 97 12.90 15.18 8.87
C THR A 97 12.01 14.08 9.39
N ILE A 98 12.57 12.88 9.48
CA ILE A 98 11.88 11.69 9.98
C ILE A 98 11.29 11.96 11.37
N GLY A 99 10.02 11.63 11.56
CA GLY A 99 9.31 11.81 12.83
C GLY A 99 8.83 13.23 13.12
N ASN A 100 9.20 14.23 12.31
CA ASN A 100 8.74 15.61 12.45
C ASN A 100 7.69 15.94 11.40
N TYR A 101 6.42 15.96 11.76
CA TYR A 101 5.32 16.15 10.80
C TYR A 101 4.69 17.55 10.84
N ASN A 102 5.40 18.54 11.36
CA ASN A 102 4.90 19.92 11.46
C ASN A 102 4.90 20.64 10.11
N LYS A 103 5.85 20.30 9.23
CA LYS A 103 5.96 20.82 7.87
C LYS A 103 5.99 19.66 6.89
N LEU A 104 4.88 19.44 6.21
CA LEU A 104 4.76 18.40 5.19
C LEU A 104 4.82 19.06 3.82
N LYS A 105 5.64 18.50 2.94
CA LYS A 105 5.72 18.91 1.54
C LYS A 105 5.09 17.84 0.67
N GLN A 106 4.40 18.29 -0.36
CA GLN A 106 3.87 17.41 -1.37
C GLN A 106 5.01 16.87 -2.24
N PHE A 107 5.05 15.56 -2.46
CA PHE A 107 6.11 14.92 -3.26
C PHE A 107 5.98 15.23 -4.75
N GLY A 108 4.75 15.41 -5.25
CA GLY A 108 4.46 15.79 -6.62
C GLY A 108 3.01 16.20 -6.80
N GLU A 109 2.70 16.92 -7.87
CA GLU A 109 1.40 17.59 -8.06
C GLU A 109 0.24 16.62 -8.38
N SER A 110 0.56 15.44 -8.92
CA SER A 110 -0.42 14.44 -9.32
C SER A 110 -0.91 13.56 -8.16
N PHE A 111 -2.13 13.04 -8.31
CA PHE A 111 -2.62 11.95 -7.48
C PHE A 111 -2.12 10.61 -8.01
N LEU A 112 -1.75 9.71 -7.11
CA LEU A 112 -1.57 8.29 -7.40
C LEU A 112 -2.93 7.60 -7.30
N VAL A 113 -3.30 6.86 -8.35
CA VAL A 113 -4.55 6.10 -8.41
C VAL A 113 -4.21 4.61 -8.46
N GLU A 114 -4.77 3.85 -7.53
CA GLU A 114 -4.64 2.39 -7.46
C GLU A 114 -6.03 1.77 -7.40
N ALA A 115 -6.32 0.80 -8.29
CA ALA A 115 -7.49 -0.07 -8.19
C ALA A 115 -7.04 -1.49 -7.81
N SER A 116 -7.74 -2.11 -6.86
CA SER A 116 -7.40 -3.43 -6.34
C SER A 116 -8.64 -4.22 -5.96
N ILE A 117 -8.60 -5.54 -6.10
CA ILE A 117 -9.55 -6.49 -5.51
C ILE A 117 -8.77 -7.37 -4.54
N LEU A 118 -9.37 -7.70 -3.39
CA LEU A 118 -8.83 -8.68 -2.46
C LEU A 118 -9.57 -10.00 -2.64
N VAL A 119 -8.82 -11.07 -2.90
CA VAL A 119 -9.34 -12.42 -3.02
C VAL A 119 -8.88 -13.23 -1.80
N PRO A 120 -9.78 -13.99 -1.13
CA PRO A 120 -9.39 -14.88 -0.04
C PRO A 120 -8.33 -15.90 -0.46
N ASP A 121 -7.45 -16.26 0.46
CA ASP A 121 -6.37 -17.23 0.20
C ASP A 121 -6.96 -18.59 -0.23
N GLY A 122 -6.36 -19.20 -1.25
CA GLY A 122 -6.81 -20.48 -1.82
C GLY A 122 -8.02 -20.41 -2.78
N GLN A 123 -8.63 -19.23 -2.99
CA GLN A 123 -9.67 -19.06 -4.02
C GLN A 123 -9.06 -18.70 -5.38
N PRO A 124 -9.65 -19.16 -6.51
CA PRO A 124 -9.21 -18.75 -7.83
C PRO A 124 -9.48 -17.25 -8.04
N TYR A 125 -8.52 -16.55 -8.64
CA TYR A 125 -8.57 -15.09 -8.83
C TYR A 125 -8.81 -14.67 -10.28
N ASP A 126 -8.96 -15.59 -11.24
CA ASP A 126 -9.13 -15.29 -12.67
C ASP A 126 -10.32 -14.36 -12.93
N GLY A 127 -11.43 -14.58 -12.22
CA GLY A 127 -12.61 -13.71 -12.28
C GLY A 127 -12.33 -12.29 -11.79
N ALA A 128 -11.53 -12.14 -10.74
CA ALA A 128 -11.14 -10.84 -10.22
C ALA A 128 -10.23 -10.09 -11.20
N ILE A 129 -9.32 -10.79 -11.89
CA ILE A 129 -8.48 -10.20 -12.95
C ILE A 129 -9.36 -9.60 -14.04
N LYS A 130 -10.31 -10.38 -14.56
CA LYS A 130 -11.23 -9.93 -15.61
C LYS A 130 -12.05 -8.72 -15.16
N ASN A 131 -12.65 -8.79 -13.97
CA ASN A 131 -13.46 -7.71 -13.42
C ASN A 131 -12.65 -6.41 -13.23
N LEU A 132 -11.40 -6.52 -12.75
CA LEU A 132 -10.55 -5.36 -12.53
C LEU A 132 -10.16 -4.67 -13.85
N LYS A 133 -9.91 -5.44 -14.91
CA LYS A 133 -9.65 -4.92 -16.26
C LYS A 133 -10.86 -4.19 -16.83
N GLU A 134 -12.02 -4.85 -16.83
CA GLU A 134 -13.26 -4.25 -17.33
C GLU A 134 -13.59 -2.95 -16.59
N PHE A 135 -13.30 -2.91 -15.28
CA PHE A 135 -13.41 -1.68 -14.51
C PHE A 135 -12.40 -0.60 -14.93
N ALA A 136 -11.13 -0.98 -15.15
CA ALA A 136 -10.11 -0.06 -15.62
C ALA A 136 -10.47 0.58 -16.98
N ASP A 137 -11.00 -0.22 -17.91
CA ASP A 137 -11.43 0.27 -19.23
C ASP A 137 -12.60 1.27 -19.12
N GLN A 138 -13.52 1.05 -18.18
CA GLN A 138 -14.65 1.96 -17.90
C GLN A 138 -14.21 3.32 -17.34
N LEU A 139 -12.98 3.46 -16.84
CA LEU A 139 -12.47 4.74 -16.34
C LEU A 139 -11.97 5.65 -17.47
N LEU A 140 -11.86 5.17 -18.70
CA LEU A 140 -11.49 6.01 -19.83
C LEU A 140 -12.62 6.96 -20.24
N PRO A 141 -12.32 8.21 -20.62
CA PRO A 141 -10.98 8.81 -20.74
C PRO A 141 -10.48 9.48 -19.45
N ILE A 142 -11.23 9.39 -18.35
CA ILE A 142 -10.97 10.14 -17.10
C ILE A 142 -9.65 9.71 -16.46
N CYS A 143 -9.38 8.42 -16.40
CA CYS A 143 -8.17 7.86 -15.82
C CYS A 143 -7.77 6.60 -16.58
N LYS A 144 -6.53 6.59 -17.08
CA LYS A 144 -5.92 5.41 -17.67
C LYS A 144 -5.14 4.66 -16.59
N LEU A 145 -5.59 3.47 -16.23
CA LEU A 145 -4.85 2.57 -15.34
C LEU A 145 -3.93 1.68 -16.19
N GLU A 146 -2.67 1.57 -15.79
CA GLU A 146 -1.66 0.80 -16.52
C GLU A 146 -1.05 -0.29 -15.63
N TYR A 147 -0.68 -1.41 -16.25
CA TYR A 147 0.18 -2.39 -15.60
C TYR A 147 1.57 -1.81 -15.40
N LEU A 148 2.11 -1.93 -14.19
CA LEU A 148 3.45 -1.47 -13.83
C LEU A 148 4.33 -2.69 -13.50
N ASP A 149 5.32 -2.96 -14.35
CA ASP A 149 6.36 -3.94 -14.04
C ASP A 149 7.35 -3.33 -13.03
N TYR A 150 7.35 -3.90 -11.82
CA TYR A 150 8.24 -3.51 -10.72
C TYR A 150 9.50 -4.38 -10.61
N ILE A 151 9.59 -5.49 -11.35
CA ILE A 151 10.63 -6.50 -11.19
C ILE A 151 11.76 -6.31 -12.22
N ASN A 152 11.42 -5.90 -13.45
CA ASN A 152 12.39 -5.76 -14.54
C ASN A 152 12.85 -4.31 -14.81
N LYS A 153 12.88 -3.45 -13.78
CA LYS A 153 13.37 -2.07 -13.89
C LYS A 153 14.77 -1.90 -13.31
#